data_AF-A0A7W7VLJ3-F1
#
_entry.id   AF-A0A7W7VLJ3-F1
#
_cell.length_a   1.000
_cell.length_b   1.000
_cell.length_c   1.000
_cell.angle_alpha   90.00
_cell.angle_beta   90.00
_cell.angle_gamma   90.00
#
_symmetry.space_group_name_H-M   'P 1'
#
loop_
_entity.id
_entity.type
_entity.pdbx_description
1 polymer ?
#
loop_
_entity_poly.entity_id
_entity_poly.type
_entity_poly.pdbx_seq_one_letter_code
_entity_poly.pdbx_strand_id
1 'polypeptide(L)'
;MRKIMPADYAWENDWQEEIYTVTFVRGLDERETLRRFGVVDDDIHPADGEEAMERVEETDGCCDMVLVTRAGDWTIAFEYSGWEGTRPETLRELTRDGGEAVSVMRHDYAASHDFEHAVDGRIRTAFRPQTPQERWGTHPDALNEDMRELGLEPEPDEEYVSGSVPAALALASRVSGVLFTPALLDGPLLGGIITDAVPDDPREGDPLPL
;
A
#
# COMPACT_ATOMS: atom_id res chain seq x y z
N MET A 1 11.12 -22.23 5.04
CA MET A 1 9.82 -21.55 5.08
C MET A 1 9.08 -21.87 3.79
N ARG A 2 7.76 -22.05 3.84
CA ARG A 2 6.93 -22.16 2.64
C ARG A 2 6.96 -20.81 1.90
N LYS A 3 7.07 -20.81 0.57
CA LYS A 3 6.94 -19.58 -0.24
C LYS A 3 5.49 -19.09 -0.19
N ILE A 4 5.30 -17.78 -0.03
CA ILE A 4 3.97 -17.15 -0.13
C ILE A 4 3.57 -17.12 -1.60
N MET A 5 2.32 -17.50 -1.86
CA MET A 5 1.73 -17.62 -3.20
C MET A 5 0.39 -16.88 -3.26
N PRO A 6 -0.15 -16.57 -4.46
CA PRO A 6 -1.44 -15.89 -4.58
C PRO A 6 -2.59 -16.66 -3.91
N ALA A 7 -2.49 -17.99 -3.84
CA ALA A 7 -3.46 -18.84 -3.14
C ALA A 7 -3.52 -18.62 -1.62
N ASP A 8 -2.48 -18.04 -1.00
CA ASP A 8 -2.53 -17.60 0.40
C ASP A 8 -3.50 -16.43 0.62
N TYR A 9 -3.85 -15.74 -0.47
CA TYR A 9 -4.81 -14.66 -0.56
C TYR A 9 -6.12 -15.13 -1.19
N ALA A 10 -6.46 -16.43 -1.14
CA ALA A 10 -7.74 -16.91 -1.69
C ALA A 10 -8.98 -16.27 -1.01
N TRP A 11 -8.82 -15.79 0.22
CA TRP A 11 -9.85 -15.05 0.97
C TRP A 11 -10.29 -13.76 0.28
N GLU A 12 -9.48 -13.20 -0.63
CA GLU A 12 -9.81 -11.97 -1.36
C GLU A 12 -11.10 -12.12 -2.20
N ASN A 13 -11.39 -13.34 -2.66
CA ASN A 13 -12.63 -13.61 -3.42
C ASN A 13 -13.90 -13.56 -2.55
N ASP A 14 -13.76 -13.71 -1.24
CA ASP A 14 -14.86 -13.70 -0.28
C ASP A 14 -14.89 -12.38 0.52
N TRP A 15 -13.91 -11.48 0.31
CA TRP A 15 -13.83 -10.21 0.99
C TRP A 15 -14.57 -9.13 0.20
N GLN A 16 -15.45 -8.42 0.89
CA GLN A 16 -16.41 -7.49 0.27
C GLN A 16 -15.80 -6.13 -0.07
N GLU A 17 -14.55 -5.87 0.32
CA GLU A 17 -13.86 -4.60 0.07
C GLU A 17 -13.40 -4.51 -1.39
N GLU A 18 -14.01 -3.63 -2.17
CA GLU A 18 -13.72 -3.45 -3.60
C GLU A 18 -12.62 -2.39 -3.85
N ILE A 19 -12.33 -1.57 -2.84
CA ILE A 19 -11.32 -0.51 -2.86
C ILE A 19 -10.61 -0.45 -1.51
N TYR A 20 -9.30 -0.71 -1.50
CA TYR A 20 -8.46 -0.54 -0.32
C TYR A 20 -7.00 -0.39 -0.70
N THR A 21 -6.24 0.19 0.22
CA THR A 21 -4.77 0.20 0.17
C THR A 21 -4.20 -0.44 1.41
N VAL A 22 -3.23 -1.34 1.24
CA VAL A 22 -2.43 -1.90 2.33
C VAL A 22 -0.97 -1.55 2.14
N THR A 23 -0.38 -0.88 3.13
CA THR A 23 1.01 -0.43 3.11
C THR A 23 1.78 -1.06 4.26
N PHE A 24 2.85 -1.78 3.94
CA PHE A 24 3.76 -2.39 4.89
C PHE A 24 4.93 -1.43 5.08
N VAL A 25 5.22 -1.00 6.30
CA VAL A 25 6.31 -0.06 6.60
C VAL A 25 7.29 -0.66 7.60
N ARG A 26 8.58 -0.68 7.26
CA ARG A 26 9.60 -1.34 8.07
C ARG A 26 10.19 -0.39 9.11
N GLY A 27 10.30 -0.86 10.35
CA GLY A 27 11.08 -0.19 11.38
C GLY A 27 10.45 1.05 12.02
N LEU A 28 9.23 1.41 11.63
CA LEU A 28 8.43 2.43 12.32
C LEU A 28 7.48 1.76 13.31
N ASP A 29 7.09 2.49 14.35
CA ASP A 29 5.94 2.13 15.18
C ASP A 29 4.64 2.70 14.59
N GLU A 30 3.51 2.34 15.18
CA GLU A 30 2.19 2.71 14.68
C GLU A 30 1.98 4.23 14.63
N ARG A 31 2.45 4.95 15.66
CA ARG A 31 2.30 6.42 15.75
C ARG A 31 3.17 7.13 14.73
N GLU A 32 4.43 6.73 14.59
CA GLU A 32 5.32 7.33 13.59
C GLU A 32 4.87 7.01 12.16
N THR A 33 4.28 5.82 11.94
CA THR A 33 3.64 5.49 10.66
C THR A 33 2.50 6.49 10.38
N LEU A 34 1.56 6.66 11.31
CA LEU A 34 0.44 7.60 11.19
C LEU A 34 0.91 9.05 10.93
N ARG A 35 1.93 9.51 11.66
CA ARG A 35 2.51 10.85 11.43
C ARG A 35 3.05 11.04 10.02
N ARG A 36 3.75 10.03 9.49
CA ARG A 36 4.32 10.08 8.13
C ARG A 36 3.25 9.99 7.04
N PHE A 37 2.07 9.47 7.37
CA PHE A 37 0.88 9.60 6.53
C PHE A 37 0.24 11.00 6.59
N GLY A 38 0.62 11.86 7.54
CA GLY A 38 0.03 13.19 7.73
C GLY A 38 -1.08 13.25 8.78
N VAL A 39 -1.17 12.26 9.67
CA VAL A 39 -2.07 12.30 10.83
C VAL A 39 -1.41 13.10 11.94
N VAL A 40 -2.13 14.11 12.45
CA VAL A 40 -1.64 14.94 13.57
C VAL A 40 -1.73 14.19 14.90
N ASP A 41 -0.78 14.43 15.81
CA ASP A 41 -0.63 13.66 17.05
C ASP A 41 -1.88 13.63 17.94
N ASP A 42 -2.63 14.73 17.95
CA ASP A 42 -3.87 14.89 18.73
C ASP A 42 -5.05 14.09 18.16
N ASP A 43 -4.99 13.72 16.86
CA ASP A 43 -6.01 12.93 16.18
C ASP A 43 -5.69 11.42 16.21
N ILE A 44 -4.52 11.01 16.73
CA ILE A 44 -4.17 9.58 16.84
C ILE A 44 -4.85 8.95 18.05
N HIS A 45 -5.74 7.99 17.80
CA HIS A 45 -6.50 7.29 18.83
C HIS A 45 -6.70 5.81 18.47
N PRO A 46 -7.08 4.95 19.44
CA PRO A 46 -7.54 3.60 19.12
C PRO A 46 -8.78 3.69 18.24
N ALA A 47 -8.73 3.04 17.08
CA ALA A 47 -9.80 3.01 16.09
C ALA A 47 -9.99 1.57 15.60
N ASP A 48 -11.05 1.32 14.84
CA ASP A 48 -11.33 0.02 14.23
C ASP A 48 -11.89 0.17 12.81
N GLY A 49 -12.19 -0.97 12.19
CA GLY A 49 -12.76 -0.99 10.84
C GLY A 49 -14.18 -0.41 10.77
N GLU A 50 -14.96 -0.43 11.85
CA GLU A 50 -16.31 0.16 11.84
C GLU A 50 -16.22 1.68 11.72
N GLU A 51 -15.34 2.30 12.52
CA GLU A 51 -15.09 3.74 12.43
C GLU A 51 -14.57 4.16 11.04
N ALA A 52 -13.64 3.40 10.47
CA ALA A 52 -13.14 3.70 9.13
C ALA A 52 -14.23 3.54 8.06
N MET A 53 -15.14 2.59 8.19
CA MET A 53 -16.27 2.43 7.27
C MET A 53 -17.31 3.55 7.44
N GLU A 54 -17.58 4.01 8.65
CA GLU A 54 -18.38 5.22 8.87
C GLU A 54 -17.74 6.41 8.16
N ARG A 55 -16.40 6.55 8.24
CA ARG A 55 -15.68 7.62 7.54
C ARG A 55 -15.78 7.51 6.02
N VAL A 56 -15.76 6.31 5.45
CA VAL A 56 -15.98 6.08 4.01
C VAL A 56 -17.35 6.62 3.59
N GLU A 57 -18.39 6.37 4.38
CA GLU A 57 -19.73 6.91 4.11
C GLU A 57 -19.78 8.44 4.22
N GLU A 58 -19.14 9.01 5.24
CA GLU A 58 -19.08 10.47 5.45
C GLU A 58 -18.33 11.23 4.35
N THR A 59 -17.37 10.57 3.71
CA THR A 59 -16.49 11.14 2.68
C THR A 59 -16.92 10.80 1.26
N ASP A 60 -18.12 10.22 1.09
CA ASP A 60 -18.63 9.76 -0.20
C ASP A 60 -17.64 8.84 -0.94
N GLY A 61 -16.94 7.97 -0.20
CA GLY A 61 -15.96 7.03 -0.73
C GLY A 61 -14.53 7.57 -0.88
N CYS A 62 -14.27 8.83 -0.55
CA CYS A 62 -12.93 9.44 -0.55
C CYS A 62 -12.32 9.43 0.87
N CYS A 63 -12.21 8.25 1.47
CA CYS A 63 -11.80 8.15 2.88
C CYS A 63 -10.36 8.62 3.08
N ASP A 64 -10.19 9.48 4.08
CA ASP A 64 -8.93 10.09 4.50
C ASP A 64 -8.43 9.50 5.83
N MET A 65 -8.95 8.34 6.25
CA MET A 65 -8.54 7.66 7.47
C MET A 65 -7.61 6.48 7.17
N VAL A 66 -6.56 6.36 7.97
CA VAL A 66 -5.63 5.22 7.96
C VAL A 66 -5.64 4.52 9.30
N LEU A 67 -5.70 3.19 9.26
CA LEU A 67 -5.58 2.31 10.43
C LEU A 67 -4.21 1.63 10.42
N VAL A 68 -3.55 1.56 11.56
CA VAL A 68 -2.20 0.99 11.69
C VAL A 68 -2.13 -0.05 12.81
N THR A 69 -1.50 -1.17 12.50
CA THR A 69 -1.14 -2.20 13.48
C THR A 69 0.29 -2.69 13.30
N ARG A 70 0.84 -3.32 14.34
CA ARG A 70 2.20 -3.87 14.36
C ARG A 70 2.22 -5.32 13.88
N ALA A 71 3.15 -5.65 13.00
CA ALA A 71 3.42 -7.01 12.53
C ALA A 71 4.93 -7.31 12.50
N GLY A 72 5.46 -7.85 13.60
CA GLY A 72 6.89 -8.18 13.71
C GLY A 72 7.76 -6.93 13.66
N ASP A 73 8.67 -6.83 12.69
CA ASP A 73 9.50 -5.63 12.46
C ASP A 73 8.82 -4.58 11.58
N TRP A 74 7.61 -4.85 11.09
CA TRP A 74 6.83 -3.97 10.25
C TRP A 74 5.61 -3.40 10.97
N THR A 75 5.08 -2.31 10.45
CA THR A 75 3.70 -1.86 10.66
C THR A 75 2.92 -2.08 9.38
N ILE A 76 1.61 -2.26 9.53
CA ILE A 76 0.66 -2.40 8.45
C ILE A 76 -0.29 -1.23 8.56
N ALA A 77 -0.24 -0.33 7.58
CA ALA A 77 -1.21 0.73 7.36
C ALA A 77 -2.30 0.21 6.41
N PHE A 78 -3.55 0.47 6.73
CA PHE A 78 -4.70 0.06 5.95
C PHE A 78 -5.65 1.24 5.76
N GLU A 79 -6.07 1.46 4.52
CA GLU A 79 -6.98 2.52 4.10
C GLU A 79 -8.19 1.88 3.41
N TYR A 80 -9.38 2.07 3.96
CA TYR A 80 -10.63 1.70 3.29
C TYR A 80 -10.96 2.77 2.26
N SER A 81 -11.07 2.43 0.97
CA SER A 81 -11.31 3.42 -0.11
C SER A 81 -10.33 4.60 -0.18
N GLY A 82 -9.18 4.51 0.51
CA GLY A 82 -8.09 5.49 0.46
C GLY A 82 -6.91 5.01 -0.38
N TRP A 83 -6.04 5.93 -0.80
CA TRP A 83 -4.91 5.67 -1.68
C TRP A 83 -3.64 6.45 -1.29
N GLU A 84 -3.57 7.06 -0.11
CA GLU A 84 -2.38 7.82 0.27
C GLU A 84 -1.13 6.95 0.32
N GLY A 85 -1.28 5.69 0.72
CA GLY A 85 -0.19 4.72 0.77
C GLY A 85 0.43 4.39 -0.59
N THR A 86 -0.21 4.74 -1.72
CA THR A 86 0.36 4.57 -3.06
C THR A 86 0.99 5.84 -3.61
N ARG A 87 0.80 7.00 -2.97
CA ARG A 87 1.39 8.26 -3.44
C ARG A 87 2.91 8.21 -3.29
N PRO A 88 3.69 8.52 -4.35
CA PRO A 88 5.14 8.53 -4.27
C PRO A 88 5.67 9.41 -3.15
N GLU A 89 5.06 10.57 -2.91
CA GLU A 89 5.43 11.54 -1.88
C GLU A 89 5.29 10.95 -0.47
N THR A 90 4.15 10.32 -0.20
CA THR A 90 3.87 9.59 1.05
C THR A 90 4.85 8.44 1.23
N LEU A 91 5.15 7.66 0.19
CA LEU A 91 6.13 6.57 0.28
C LEU A 91 7.56 7.07 0.50
N ARG A 92 7.95 8.21 -0.09
CA ARG A 92 9.27 8.80 0.19
C ARG A 92 9.37 9.24 1.64
N GLU A 93 8.30 9.83 2.17
CA GLU A 93 8.22 10.23 3.57
C GLU A 93 8.27 9.01 4.50
N LEU A 94 7.45 7.99 4.25
CA LEU A 94 7.45 6.73 5.00
C LEU A 94 8.82 6.05 5.04
N THR A 95 9.57 6.13 3.93
CA THR A 95 10.86 5.45 3.79
C THR A 95 12.07 6.36 3.99
N ARG A 96 11.89 7.63 4.37
CA ARG A 96 13.01 8.51 4.69
C ARG A 96 13.85 7.93 5.83
N ASP A 97 15.12 8.32 5.88
CA ASP A 97 16.11 7.87 6.86
C ASP A 97 16.46 6.37 6.75
N GLY A 98 16.50 5.83 5.52
CA GLY A 98 16.87 4.43 5.27
C GLY A 98 15.76 3.40 5.51
N GLY A 99 14.50 3.83 5.53
CA GLY A 99 13.33 2.95 5.68
C GLY A 99 12.99 2.15 4.41
N GLU A 100 12.00 1.29 4.53
CA GLU A 100 11.47 0.47 3.43
C GLU A 100 9.96 0.34 3.58
N ALA A 101 9.23 0.49 2.47
CA ALA A 101 7.78 0.34 2.44
C ALA A 101 7.34 -0.32 1.14
N VAL A 102 6.30 -1.16 1.22
CA VAL A 102 5.63 -1.73 0.05
C VAL A 102 4.12 -1.53 0.19
N SER A 103 3.46 -1.06 -0.86
CA SER A 103 2.04 -0.78 -0.89
C SER A 103 1.35 -1.54 -2.02
N VAL A 104 0.13 -2.00 -1.76
CA VAL A 104 -0.76 -2.61 -2.74
C VAL A 104 -2.13 -1.97 -2.61
N MET A 105 -2.63 -1.43 -3.72
CA MET A 105 -4.00 -0.91 -3.81
C MET A 105 -4.84 -1.80 -4.73
N ARG A 106 -5.99 -2.22 -4.23
CA ARG A 106 -7.10 -2.71 -5.05
C ARG A 106 -8.08 -1.56 -5.29
N HIS A 107 -8.57 -1.45 -6.52
CA HIS A 107 -9.56 -0.45 -6.89
C HIS A 107 -10.34 -0.95 -8.12
N ASP A 108 -11.47 -1.62 -7.89
CA ASP A 108 -12.21 -2.32 -8.97
C ASP A 108 -12.87 -1.37 -9.98
N TYR A 109 -13.08 -0.12 -9.59
CA TYR A 109 -13.71 0.92 -10.42
C TYR A 109 -12.72 1.87 -11.12
N ALA A 110 -11.42 1.73 -10.86
CA ALA A 110 -10.38 2.56 -11.47
C ALA A 110 -9.76 1.86 -12.69
N ALA A 111 -8.98 2.62 -13.45
CA ALA A 111 -8.23 2.08 -14.58
C ALA A 111 -7.15 1.07 -14.16
N SER A 112 -6.69 1.12 -12.90
CA SER A 112 -5.63 0.24 -12.41
C SER A 112 -5.68 -0.02 -10.91
N HIS A 113 -5.06 -1.14 -10.54
CA HIS A 113 -4.52 -1.38 -9.20
C HIS A 113 -3.08 -0.88 -9.17
N ASP A 114 -2.50 -0.70 -8.00
CA ASP A 114 -1.12 -0.23 -7.88
C ASP A 114 -0.29 -1.14 -6.96
N PHE A 115 0.96 -1.34 -7.35
CA PHE A 115 2.01 -1.92 -6.51
C PHE A 115 3.17 -0.92 -6.47
N GLU A 116 3.57 -0.55 -5.26
CA GLU A 116 4.63 0.43 -5.04
C GLU A 116 5.64 -0.11 -4.01
N HIS A 117 6.93 -0.13 -4.33
CA HIS A 117 8.00 -0.49 -3.40
C HIS A 117 8.99 0.66 -3.32
N ALA A 118 9.15 1.22 -2.12
CA ALA A 118 10.05 2.33 -1.84
C ALA A 118 11.14 1.91 -0.83
N VAL A 119 12.34 2.45 -1.03
CA VAL A 119 13.49 2.25 -0.14
C VAL A 119 14.24 3.58 -0.05
N ASP A 120 14.54 4.02 1.17
CA ASP A 120 15.36 5.21 1.44
C ASP A 120 14.89 6.46 0.67
N GLY A 121 13.60 6.78 0.79
CA GLY A 121 13.01 7.97 0.17
C GLY A 121 12.95 7.92 -1.36
N ARG A 122 13.01 6.73 -1.97
CA ARG A 122 12.98 6.55 -3.43
C ARG A 122 12.08 5.38 -3.82
N ILE A 123 11.27 5.60 -4.85
CA ILE A 123 10.54 4.51 -5.50
C ILE A 123 11.55 3.58 -6.17
N ARG A 124 11.61 2.34 -5.68
CA ARG A 124 12.52 1.30 -6.16
C ARG A 124 11.90 0.55 -7.32
N THR A 125 10.70 0.02 -7.14
CA THR A 125 9.96 -0.74 -8.15
C THR A 125 8.48 -0.42 -8.01
N ALA A 126 7.84 -0.03 -9.09
CA ALA A 126 6.43 0.32 -9.11
C ALA A 126 5.81 -0.08 -10.43
N PHE A 127 4.56 -0.54 -10.39
CA PHE A 127 3.82 -0.99 -11.56
C PHE A 127 2.33 -1.18 -11.26
N ARG A 128 1.54 -1.30 -12.32
CA ARG A 128 0.14 -1.72 -12.22
C ARG A 128 0.07 -3.25 -12.30
N PRO A 129 -0.49 -3.96 -11.31
CA PRO A 129 -0.57 -5.41 -11.33
C PRO A 129 -1.24 -6.02 -12.58
N GLN A 130 -2.19 -5.31 -13.20
CA GLN A 130 -2.81 -5.77 -14.45
C GLN A 130 -1.89 -5.62 -15.68
N THR A 131 -0.98 -4.65 -15.68
CA THR A 131 -0.01 -4.40 -16.76
C THR A 131 1.41 -4.45 -16.22
N PRO A 132 1.86 -5.61 -15.69
CA PRO A 132 3.14 -5.74 -15.02
C PRO A 132 4.33 -5.40 -15.92
N GLN A 133 4.18 -5.35 -17.24
CA GLN A 133 5.19 -4.87 -18.20
C GLN A 133 5.48 -3.36 -18.12
N GLU A 134 4.52 -2.57 -17.63
CA GLU A 134 4.65 -1.12 -17.46
C GLU A 134 5.20 -0.78 -16.07
N ARG A 135 6.51 -0.93 -15.88
CA ARG A 135 7.16 -0.72 -14.57
C ARG A 135 8.10 0.48 -14.58
N TRP A 136 8.23 1.13 -13.44
CA TRP A 136 9.12 2.27 -13.22
C TRP A 136 9.78 2.22 -11.84
N GLY A 137 10.60 3.24 -11.55
CA GLY A 137 11.38 3.36 -10.33
C GLY A 137 12.88 3.31 -10.59
N THR A 138 13.68 3.38 -9.53
CA THR A 138 15.14 3.35 -9.62
C THR A 138 15.71 1.98 -10.02
N HIS A 139 14.97 0.91 -9.73
CA HIS A 139 15.30 -0.48 -10.05
C HIS A 139 14.03 -1.24 -10.46
N PRO A 140 13.41 -0.92 -11.61
CA PRO A 140 12.10 -1.44 -12.01
C PRO A 140 12.07 -2.97 -12.18
N ASP A 141 13.23 -3.59 -12.39
CA ASP A 141 13.36 -5.04 -12.61
C ASP A 141 13.78 -5.83 -11.35
N ALA A 142 13.92 -5.16 -10.20
CA ALA A 142 14.46 -5.77 -8.99
C ALA A 142 13.63 -6.95 -8.45
N LEU A 143 12.33 -6.99 -8.79
CA LEU A 143 11.38 -8.00 -8.31
C LEU A 143 10.97 -9.01 -9.39
N ASN A 144 11.59 -8.97 -10.59
CA ASN A 144 11.16 -9.78 -11.74
C ASN A 144 11.17 -11.30 -11.51
N GLU A 145 12.07 -11.82 -10.66
CA GLU A 145 12.07 -13.25 -10.33
C GLU A 145 10.82 -13.63 -9.54
N ASP A 146 10.51 -12.89 -8.48
CA ASP A 146 9.32 -13.12 -7.66
C ASP A 146 8.04 -12.88 -8.45
N MET A 147 8.00 -11.83 -9.28
CA MET A 147 6.87 -11.53 -10.16
C MET A 147 6.52 -12.71 -11.07
N ARG A 148 7.51 -13.31 -11.75
CA ARG A 148 7.29 -14.50 -12.59
C ARG A 148 6.77 -15.69 -11.81
N GLU A 149 7.33 -15.95 -10.63
CA GLU A 149 6.86 -17.05 -9.78
C GLU A 149 5.42 -16.86 -9.28
N LEU A 150 4.95 -15.61 -9.21
CA LEU A 150 3.60 -15.25 -8.76
C LEU A 150 2.60 -15.07 -9.90
N GLY A 151 3.04 -15.19 -11.16
CA GLY A 151 2.19 -15.02 -12.34
C GLY A 151 2.02 -13.57 -12.81
N LEU A 152 2.77 -12.62 -12.24
CA LEU A 152 2.87 -11.24 -12.70
C LEU A 152 3.97 -11.14 -13.78
N GLU A 153 3.81 -11.85 -14.90
CA GLU A 153 4.87 -11.97 -15.91
C GLU A 153 5.36 -10.59 -16.39
N PRO A 154 6.64 -10.24 -16.20
CA PRO A 154 7.21 -8.97 -16.64
C PRO A 154 7.09 -8.67 -18.15
N GLU A 155 6.94 -9.71 -18.98
CA GLU A 155 6.74 -9.64 -20.43
C GLU A 155 5.63 -10.63 -20.84
N PRO A 156 4.35 -10.32 -20.55
CA PRO A 156 3.25 -11.25 -20.76
C PRO A 156 2.88 -11.35 -22.26
N ASP A 157 2.42 -12.53 -22.68
CA ASP A 157 1.86 -12.74 -24.02
C ASP A 157 0.53 -11.98 -24.21
N GLU A 158 -0.23 -11.81 -23.12
CA GLU A 158 -1.47 -11.04 -23.06
C GLU A 158 -1.22 -9.64 -22.50
N GLU A 159 -1.99 -8.64 -22.96
CA GLU A 159 -1.82 -7.25 -22.51
C GLU A 159 -2.18 -7.04 -21.03
N TYR A 160 -3.13 -7.84 -20.52
CA TYR A 160 -3.64 -7.75 -19.15
C TYR A 160 -3.53 -9.08 -18.41
N VAL A 161 -3.07 -9.02 -17.15
CA VAL A 161 -2.98 -10.19 -16.26
C VAL A 161 -4.20 -10.26 -15.33
N SER A 162 -4.88 -11.41 -15.33
CA SER A 162 -6.00 -11.70 -14.41
C SER A 162 -5.52 -12.14 -13.03
N GLY A 163 -6.35 -11.98 -11.98
CA GLY A 163 -6.00 -12.39 -10.62
C GLY A 163 -4.79 -11.65 -10.03
N SER A 164 -4.56 -10.42 -10.50
CA SER A 164 -3.33 -9.67 -10.24
C SER A 164 -3.25 -9.10 -8.81
N VAL A 165 -4.37 -8.84 -8.13
CA VAL A 165 -4.38 -8.37 -6.73
C VAL A 165 -3.83 -9.42 -5.77
N PRO A 166 -4.32 -10.68 -5.72
CA PRO A 166 -3.70 -11.74 -4.90
C PRO A 166 -2.20 -11.92 -5.18
N ALA A 167 -1.77 -11.77 -6.43
CA ALA A 167 -0.36 -11.87 -6.79
C ALA A 167 0.47 -10.68 -6.31
N ALA A 168 -0.05 -9.45 -6.39
CA ALA A 168 0.58 -8.24 -5.86
C ALA A 168 0.71 -8.31 -4.33
N LEU A 169 -0.34 -8.75 -3.62
CA LEU A 169 -0.30 -8.98 -2.18
C LEU A 169 0.74 -10.05 -1.80
N ALA A 170 0.81 -11.15 -2.56
CA ALA A 170 1.84 -12.16 -2.36
C ALA A 170 3.26 -11.63 -2.60
N LEU A 171 3.44 -10.70 -3.55
CA LEU A 171 4.71 -10.03 -3.78
C LEU A 171 5.08 -9.12 -2.60
N ALA A 172 4.13 -8.32 -2.11
CA ALA A 172 4.34 -7.48 -0.92
C ALA A 172 4.71 -8.32 0.32
N SER A 173 4.07 -9.48 0.50
CA SER A 173 4.45 -10.49 1.49
C SER A 173 5.89 -10.98 1.35
N ARG A 174 6.40 -11.16 0.13
CA ARG A 174 7.79 -11.61 -0.10
C ARG A 174 8.79 -10.52 0.25
N VAL A 175 8.45 -9.24 0.00
CA VAL A 175 9.26 -8.09 0.40
C VAL A 175 9.27 -7.91 1.92
N SER A 176 8.09 -7.92 2.54
CA SER A 176 7.95 -7.61 3.96
C SER A 176 8.20 -8.80 4.89
N GLY A 177 7.98 -10.03 4.40
CA GLY A 177 7.88 -11.22 5.23
C GLY A 177 6.60 -11.29 6.07
N VAL A 178 5.63 -10.39 5.85
CA VAL A 178 4.36 -10.32 6.57
C VAL A 178 3.22 -10.75 5.66
N LEU A 179 2.45 -11.74 6.11
CA LEU A 179 1.21 -12.14 5.45
C LEU A 179 0.05 -11.26 5.93
N PHE A 180 -0.45 -10.38 5.07
CA PHE A 180 -1.68 -9.64 5.34
C PHE A 180 -2.90 -10.56 5.27
N THR A 181 -3.76 -10.46 6.28
CA THR A 181 -5.10 -11.05 6.28
C THR A 181 -6.07 -10.06 6.94
N PRO A 182 -7.38 -10.09 6.61
CA PRO A 182 -8.37 -9.22 7.24
C PRO A 182 -8.39 -9.36 8.77
N ALA A 183 -8.02 -10.52 9.31
CA ALA A 183 -7.93 -10.74 10.76
C ALA A 183 -6.91 -9.84 11.48
N LEU A 184 -5.99 -9.19 10.75
CA LEU A 184 -5.12 -8.15 11.32
C LEU A 184 -5.90 -6.89 11.69
N LEU A 185 -7.05 -6.64 11.05
CA LEU A 185 -7.93 -5.50 11.32
C LEU A 185 -8.86 -5.75 12.52
N ASP A 186 -8.99 -7.00 12.97
CA ASP A 186 -9.71 -7.36 14.20
C ASP A 186 -8.87 -7.12 15.48
N GLY A 187 -7.58 -6.81 15.30
CA GLY A 187 -6.63 -6.57 16.38
C GLY A 187 -6.70 -5.16 16.97
N PRO A 188 -5.85 -4.84 17.96
CA PRO A 188 -5.69 -3.45 18.39
C PRO A 188 -5.09 -2.63 17.23
N LEU A 189 -5.81 -1.59 16.81
CA LEU A 189 -5.36 -0.63 15.81
C LEU A 189 -5.22 0.76 16.45
N LEU A 190 -4.30 1.55 15.92
CA LEU A 190 -4.34 3.00 16.04
C LEU A 190 -4.79 3.58 14.70
N GLY A 191 -5.63 4.59 14.72
CA GLY A 191 -6.05 5.28 13.51
C GLY A 191 -6.02 6.79 13.68
N GLY A 192 -6.30 7.47 12.57
CA GLY A 192 -6.57 8.89 12.55
C GLY A 192 -6.77 9.41 11.13
N ILE A 193 -7.26 10.64 11.06
CA ILE A 193 -7.57 11.32 9.80
C ILE A 193 -6.31 12.01 9.29
N ILE A 194 -6.02 11.81 8.00
CA ILE A 194 -4.93 12.46 7.28
C ILE A 194 -5.36 13.91 7.00
N THR A 195 -4.79 14.84 7.76
CA THR A 195 -5.11 16.28 7.63
C THR A 195 -3.93 17.10 7.09
N ASP A 196 -2.71 16.54 7.16
CA ASP A 196 -1.47 17.16 6.66
C ASP A 196 -0.73 16.20 5.72
N ALA A 197 -1.43 15.74 4.68
CA ALA A 197 -0.85 14.87 3.66
C ALA A 197 0.38 15.50 3.02
N VAL A 198 1.36 14.66 2.64
CA VAL A 198 2.56 15.15 1.95
C VAL A 198 2.12 15.84 0.64
N PRO A 199 2.53 17.10 0.38
CA PRO A 199 2.12 17.80 -0.83
C PRO A 199 2.56 17.06 -2.09
N ASP A 200 1.74 17.12 -3.15
CA ASP A 200 2.11 16.59 -4.47
C ASP A 200 3.46 17.13 -4.94
N ASP A 201 4.23 16.29 -5.64
CA ASP A 201 5.37 16.77 -6.40
C ASP A 201 4.91 17.88 -7.37
N PRO A 202 5.70 18.95 -7.54
CA PRO A 202 5.38 19.97 -8.52
C PRO A 202 5.29 19.31 -9.89
N ARG A 203 4.27 19.69 -10.67
CA ARG A 203 4.14 19.19 -12.04
C ARG A 203 5.41 19.54 -12.81
N GLU A 204 5.83 18.65 -13.69
CA GLU A 204 7.04 18.87 -14.50
C GLU A 204 6.92 20.21 -15.26
N GLY A 205 7.74 21.20 -14.87
CA GLY A 205 7.73 22.56 -15.43
C GLY A 205 7.14 23.65 -14.52
N ASP A 206 6.58 23.33 -13.36
CA ASP A 206 6.21 24.32 -12.36
C ASP A 206 7.47 24.90 -11.67
N PRO A 207 7.55 26.22 -11.44
CA PRO A 207 8.67 26.82 -10.74
C PRO A 207 8.70 26.28 -9.30
N LEU A 208 9.88 25.84 -8.85
CA LEU A 208 10.08 25.46 -7.45
C LEU A 208 9.59 26.59 -6.54
N PRO A 209 8.80 26.30 -5.49
CA PRO A 209 8.40 27.31 -4.52
C PRO A 209 9.65 27.93 -3.90
N LEU A 210 9.66 29.27 -3.86
CA LEU A 210 10.73 30.11 -3.31
C LEU A 210 10.91 29.90 -1.81
#